data_AF-A0A6B3FHV7-F1
#
_entry.id   AF-A0A6B3FHV7-F1
#
_cell.length_a   1.000
_cell.length_b   1.000
_cell.length_c   1.000
_cell.angle_alpha   90.00
_cell.angle_beta   90.00
_cell.angle_gamma   90.00
#
_symmetry.space_group_name_H-M   'P 1'
#
loop_
_entity.id
_entity.type
_entity.pdbx_description
1 polymer ?
#
loop_
_entity_poly.entity_id
_entity_poly.type
_entity_poly.pdbx_seq_one_letter_code
_entity_poly.pdbx_strand_id
1 'polypeptide(L)'
;PFLGGGEMIETVSMHSSTYAPAPHKFEAGTPPIAQAVGLGAAVDYLTSIGMEKIHSHEKAITEYALKRLLEVPDLRIIGPTTAEDRGAAISFTLGDIHPHDVGQVLDEQGIAVRVGHHCARPVCLRYGIP
;
A
#
# COMPACT_ATOMS: atom_id res chain seq x y z
N PRO A 1 -28.82 3.90 3.57
CA PRO A 1 -27.47 3.34 3.34
C PRO A 1 -27.02 3.63 1.89
N PHE A 2 -25.71 3.83 1.65
CA PHE A 2 -25.18 4.14 0.29
C PHE A 2 -25.19 2.90 -0.63
N LEU A 3 -25.05 1.70 -0.07
CA LEU A 3 -25.18 0.39 -0.75
C LEU A 3 -26.38 -0.39 -0.17
N GLY A 4 -26.98 -1.28 -0.96
CA GLY A 4 -28.14 -2.11 -0.61
C GLY A 4 -27.99 -3.54 -1.11
N GLY A 5 -28.42 -4.55 -0.34
CA GLY A 5 -28.30 -5.96 -0.73
C GLY A 5 -28.83 -6.91 0.34
N GLY A 6 -28.93 -8.21 0.04
CA GLY A 6 -29.58 -9.17 0.94
C GLY A 6 -28.90 -9.32 2.31
N GLU A 7 -27.57 -9.36 2.34
CA GLU A 7 -26.81 -9.71 3.54
C GLU A 7 -26.86 -8.67 4.67
N MET A 8 -27.20 -7.42 4.35
CA MET A 8 -27.34 -6.36 5.36
C MET A 8 -28.73 -6.28 6.01
N ILE A 9 -29.69 -7.05 5.52
CA ILE A 9 -31.10 -6.94 5.91
C ILE A 9 -31.37 -7.90 7.07
N GLU A 10 -31.95 -7.38 8.14
CA GLU A 10 -32.44 -8.21 9.24
C GLU A 10 -33.86 -8.71 8.96
N THR A 11 -34.74 -7.82 8.48
CA THR A 11 -36.09 -8.19 8.06
C THR A 11 -36.56 -7.26 6.95
N VAL A 12 -37.30 -7.80 5.99
CA VAL A 12 -37.92 -7.04 4.89
C VAL A 12 -39.41 -7.33 4.81
N SER A 13 -40.18 -6.28 4.56
CA SER A 13 -41.60 -6.32 4.25
C SER A 13 -41.89 -5.50 2.99
N MET A 14 -43.13 -5.53 2.50
CA MET A 14 -43.55 -4.70 1.37
C MET A 14 -43.45 -3.19 1.64
N HIS A 15 -43.37 -2.78 2.91
CA HIS A 15 -43.40 -1.37 3.30
C HIS A 15 -42.09 -0.86 3.89
N SER A 16 -41.24 -1.75 4.41
CA SER A 16 -40.04 -1.35 5.13
C SER A 16 -38.99 -2.46 5.21
N SER A 17 -37.79 -2.08 5.62
CA SER A 17 -36.73 -3.01 5.97
C SER A 17 -36.04 -2.56 7.26
N THR A 18 -35.69 -3.52 8.10
CA THR A 18 -34.73 -3.34 9.20
C THR A 18 -33.37 -3.89 8.77
N TYR A 19 -32.31 -3.39 9.40
CA TYR A 19 -30.94 -3.72 9.04
C TYR A 19 -30.30 -4.55 10.13
N ALA A 20 -29.48 -5.52 9.75
CA ALA A 20 -28.68 -6.32 10.66
C ALA A 20 -27.80 -5.43 11.55
N PRO A 21 -27.37 -5.92 12.73
CA PRO A 21 -26.34 -5.24 13.50
C PRO A 21 -25.00 -5.17 12.73
N ALA A 22 -24.09 -4.31 13.18
CA ALA A 22 -22.73 -4.30 12.65
C ALA A 22 -22.03 -5.64 12.98
N PRO A 23 -21.17 -6.19 12.09
CA PRO A 23 -20.68 -5.56 10.85
C PRO A 23 -21.59 -5.71 9.62
N HIS A 24 -22.48 -6.71 9.58
CA HIS A 24 -23.32 -7.06 8.42
C HIS A 24 -24.15 -5.90 7.88
N LYS A 25 -24.54 -4.95 8.75
CA LYS A 25 -25.16 -3.67 8.35
C LYS A 25 -24.42 -2.95 7.20
N PHE A 26 -23.11 -3.16 7.07
CA PHE A 26 -22.24 -2.50 6.10
C PHE A 26 -21.78 -3.42 4.95
N GLU A 27 -22.21 -4.68 4.94
CA GLU A 27 -21.78 -5.70 3.98
C GLU A 27 -22.95 -6.06 3.06
N ALA A 28 -23.38 -5.09 2.26
CA ALA A 28 -24.54 -5.23 1.40
C ALA A 28 -24.32 -6.23 0.26
N GLY A 29 -25.14 -7.28 0.21
CA GLY A 29 -25.14 -8.27 -0.88
C GLY A 29 -24.11 -9.37 -0.67
N THR A 30 -23.84 -10.18 -1.70
CA THR A 30 -22.88 -11.28 -1.58
C THR A 30 -21.47 -10.70 -1.35
N PRO A 31 -20.80 -11.01 -0.23
CA PRO A 31 -19.47 -10.48 0.04
C PRO A 31 -18.41 -11.13 -0.88
N PRO A 32 -17.18 -10.60 -0.92
CA PRO A 32 -16.06 -11.24 -1.61
C PRO A 32 -15.56 -12.45 -0.79
N ILE A 33 -16.36 -13.53 -0.75
CA ILE A 33 -16.18 -14.69 0.13
C ILE A 33 -14.79 -15.32 -0.03
N ALA A 34 -14.43 -15.69 -1.26
CA ALA A 34 -13.15 -16.35 -1.53
C ALA A 34 -11.95 -15.44 -1.19
N GLN A 35 -12.07 -14.14 -1.41
CA GLN A 35 -11.03 -13.16 -1.09
C GLN A 35 -10.88 -12.99 0.42
N ALA A 36 -11.98 -12.99 1.18
CA ALA A 36 -11.92 -12.93 2.64
C ALA A 36 -11.23 -14.17 3.23
N VAL A 37 -11.53 -15.36 2.72
CA VAL A 37 -10.84 -16.60 3.11
C VAL A 37 -9.35 -16.55 2.73
N GLY A 38 -9.04 -16.10 1.52
CA GLY A 38 -7.65 -15.93 1.06
C GLY A 38 -6.87 -14.91 1.89
N LEU A 39 -7.52 -13.82 2.34
CA LEU A 39 -6.94 -12.86 3.25
C LEU A 39 -6.63 -13.50 4.61
N GLY A 40 -7.52 -14.35 5.13
CA GLY A 40 -7.28 -15.12 6.35
C GLY A 40 -6.01 -15.98 6.24
N ALA A 41 -5.87 -16.72 5.14
CA ALA A 41 -4.67 -17.53 4.89
C ALA A 41 -3.39 -16.67 4.75
N ALA A 42 -3.48 -15.48 4.15
CA ALA A 42 -2.35 -14.55 4.06
C ALA A 42 -1.95 -14.00 5.45
N VAL A 43 -2.93 -13.70 6.31
CA VAL A 43 -2.68 -13.31 7.71
C VAL A 43 -2.00 -14.45 8.45
N ASP A 44 -2.50 -15.67 8.35
CA ASP A 44 -1.89 -16.85 8.99
C ASP A 44 -0.45 -17.07 8.54
N TYR A 45 -0.16 -16.89 7.25
CA TYR A 45 1.21 -16.95 6.72
C TYR A 45 2.12 -15.92 7.39
N LEU A 46 1.71 -14.63 7.44
CA LEU A 46 2.50 -13.58 8.07
C LEU A 46 2.66 -13.81 9.58
N THR A 47 1.60 -14.26 10.26
CA THR A 47 1.63 -14.61 11.69
C THR A 47 2.57 -15.79 11.96
N SER A 48 2.61 -16.80 11.09
CA SER A 48 3.49 -17.96 11.24
C SER A 48 4.98 -17.60 11.14
N ILE A 49 5.32 -16.61 10.30
CA ILE A 49 6.67 -16.02 10.24
C ILE A 49 6.93 -15.21 11.51
N GLY A 50 5.94 -14.40 11.92
CA GLY A 50 5.96 -13.51 13.06
C GLY A 50 6.22 -12.07 12.63
N MET A 51 5.29 -11.16 12.94
CA MET A 51 5.33 -9.76 12.50
C MET A 51 6.58 -9.02 12.99
N GLU A 52 7.12 -9.36 14.15
CA GLU A 52 8.38 -8.77 14.65
C GLU A 52 9.59 -9.14 13.79
N LYS A 53 9.65 -10.39 13.30
CA LYS A 53 10.72 -10.83 12.41
C LYS A 53 10.61 -10.16 11.05
N ILE A 54 9.39 -10.01 10.55
CA ILE A 54 9.12 -9.29 9.30
C ILE A 54 9.56 -7.84 9.45
N HIS A 55 9.14 -7.17 10.53
CA HIS A 55 9.54 -5.78 10.80
C HIS A 55 11.05 -5.62 10.90
N SER A 56 11.73 -6.49 11.66
CA SER A 56 13.19 -6.49 11.78
C SER A 56 13.88 -6.70 10.43
N HIS A 57 13.37 -7.60 9.60
CA HIS A 57 13.90 -7.86 8.26
C HIS A 57 13.68 -6.65 7.34
N GLU A 58 12.47 -6.09 7.29
CA GLU A 58 12.14 -4.89 6.53
C GLU A 58 13.03 -3.71 6.93
N LYS A 59 13.27 -3.52 8.23
CA LYS A 59 14.19 -2.50 8.72
C LYS A 59 15.61 -2.72 8.21
N ALA A 60 16.14 -3.94 8.30
CA ALA A 60 17.50 -4.25 7.85
C ALA A 60 17.69 -4.02 6.33
N ILE A 61 16.74 -4.46 5.50
CA ILE A 61 16.83 -4.22 4.04
C ILE A 61 16.68 -2.73 3.70
N THR A 62 15.88 -1.99 4.47
CA THR A 62 15.68 -0.55 4.29
C THR A 62 16.94 0.22 4.65
N GLU A 63 17.58 -0.09 5.78
CA GLU A 63 18.87 0.50 6.18
C GLU A 63 19.93 0.30 5.10
N TYR A 64 20.02 -0.93 4.58
CA TYR A 64 20.93 -1.25 3.48
C TYR A 64 20.60 -0.44 2.22
N ALA A 65 19.34 -0.43 1.78
CA ALA A 65 18.91 0.29 0.59
C ALA A 65 19.18 1.80 0.70
N LEU A 66 18.86 2.41 1.85
CA LEU A 66 19.14 3.83 2.10
C LEU A 66 20.62 4.15 1.98
N LYS A 67 21.48 3.32 2.60
CA LYS A 67 22.94 3.49 2.48
C LYS A 67 23.39 3.43 1.03
N ARG A 68 22.94 2.42 0.26
CA ARG A 68 23.35 2.23 -1.14
C ARG A 68 22.81 3.33 -2.07
N LEU A 69 21.56 3.76 -1.87
CA LEU A 69 20.95 4.80 -2.69
C LEU A 69 21.60 6.16 -2.47
N LEU A 70 22.05 6.46 -1.24
CA LEU A 70 22.78 7.70 -0.94
C LEU A 70 24.18 7.76 -1.58
N GLU A 71 24.72 6.63 -2.05
CA GLU A 71 25.96 6.60 -2.82
C GLU A 71 25.76 6.93 -4.31
N VAL A 72 24.50 6.94 -4.80
CA VAL A 72 24.19 7.23 -6.20
C VAL A 72 24.26 8.75 -6.45
N PRO A 73 25.11 9.23 -7.36
CA PRO A 73 25.16 10.65 -7.70
C PRO A 73 23.80 11.19 -8.16
N ASP A 74 23.49 12.42 -7.75
CA ASP A 74 22.25 13.15 -8.09
C ASP A 74 20.93 12.49 -7.63
N LEU A 75 21.00 11.36 -6.91
CA LEU A 75 19.83 10.74 -6.31
C LEU A 75 19.40 11.52 -5.07
N ARG A 76 18.13 11.91 -5.03
CA ARG A 76 17.52 12.59 -3.89
C ARG A 76 16.38 11.75 -3.33
N ILE A 77 16.53 11.30 -2.09
CA ILE A 77 15.48 10.60 -1.35
C ILE A 77 14.42 11.61 -0.88
N ILE A 78 13.15 11.25 -1.01
CA ILE A 78 12.00 12.03 -0.55
C ILE A 78 11.45 11.38 0.73
N GLY A 79 11.86 11.93 1.87
CA GLY A 79 11.54 11.41 3.20
C GLY A 79 12.78 11.25 4.08
N PRO A 80 12.68 10.60 5.25
CA PRO A 80 13.82 10.33 6.12
C PRO A 80 14.92 9.55 5.40
N THR A 81 16.18 9.75 5.80
CA THR A 81 17.35 9.00 5.29
C THR A 81 17.85 7.93 6.26
N THR A 82 17.19 7.78 7.41
CA THR A 82 17.40 6.71 8.39
C THR A 82 16.22 5.73 8.34
N ALA A 83 16.37 4.54 8.93
CA ALA A 83 15.30 3.56 9.06
C ALA A 83 14.46 3.71 10.35
N GLU A 84 14.65 4.81 11.08
CA GLU A 84 13.87 5.13 12.26
C GLU A 84 12.49 5.65 11.86
N ASP A 85 11.44 5.14 12.52
CA ASP A 85 10.03 5.54 12.34
C ASP A 85 9.58 5.66 10.87
N ARG A 86 10.05 4.75 10.00
CA ARG A 86 9.64 4.65 8.60
C ARG A 86 9.30 3.23 8.17
N GLY A 87 8.49 3.12 7.11
CA GLY A 87 8.33 1.88 6.36
C GLY A 87 9.44 1.66 5.32
N ALA A 88 9.39 0.50 4.67
CA ALA A 88 10.40 0.05 3.70
C ALA A 88 10.32 0.69 2.30
N ALA A 89 9.24 1.42 1.99
CA ALA A 89 9.12 2.13 0.72
C ALA A 89 10.07 3.35 0.68
N ILE A 90 10.84 3.50 -0.40
CA ILE A 90 11.79 4.61 -0.61
C ILE A 90 11.41 5.34 -1.90
N SER A 91 10.85 6.55 -1.76
CA SER A 91 10.63 7.46 -2.89
C SER A 91 11.89 8.26 -3.17
N PHE A 92 12.26 8.43 -4.44
CA PHE A 92 13.43 9.21 -4.84
C PHE A 92 13.22 9.90 -6.19
N THR A 93 14.06 10.90 -6.46
CA THR A 93 14.26 11.52 -7.78
C THR A 93 15.73 11.39 -8.18
N LEU A 94 16.07 11.51 -9.46
CA LEU A 94 17.43 11.38 -9.96
C LEU A 94 17.78 12.55 -10.89
N GLY A 95 18.53 13.52 -10.38
CA GLY A 95 18.88 14.74 -11.12
C GLY A 95 17.67 15.40 -11.79
N ASP A 96 17.85 15.79 -13.04
CA ASP A 96 16.80 16.37 -13.90
C ASP A 96 16.09 15.31 -14.77
N ILE A 97 16.24 14.03 -14.46
CA ILE A 97 15.65 12.94 -15.25
C ILE A 97 14.17 12.77 -14.86
N HIS A 98 13.30 12.68 -15.87
CA HIS A 98 11.88 12.47 -15.63
C HIS A 98 11.66 11.09 -14.97
N PRO A 99 10.81 10.96 -13.92
CA PRO A 99 10.64 9.68 -13.21
C PRO A 99 10.24 8.52 -14.11
N HIS A 100 9.42 8.77 -15.15
CA HIS A 100 9.06 7.75 -16.14
C HIS A 100 10.26 7.16 -16.88
N ASP A 101 11.26 7.97 -17.21
CA ASP A 101 12.45 7.49 -17.93
C ASP A 101 13.31 6.60 -17.02
N VAL A 102 13.48 7.00 -15.76
CA VAL A 102 14.16 6.17 -14.74
C VAL A 102 13.43 4.85 -14.57
N GLY A 103 12.10 4.88 -14.47
CA GLY A 103 11.29 3.68 -14.33
C GLY A 103 11.41 2.73 -15.52
N GLN A 104 11.43 3.28 -16.74
CA GLN A 104 11.59 2.48 -17.96
C GLN A 104 12.96 1.78 -18.01
N VAL A 105 14.05 2.50 -17.75
CA VAL A 105 15.40 1.92 -17.74
C VAL A 105 15.54 0.83 -16.68
N LEU A 106 14.92 1.01 -15.51
CA LEU A 106 14.92 -0.03 -14.46
C LEU A 106 14.11 -1.26 -14.88
N ASP A 107 12.95 -1.08 -15.51
CA ASP A 107 12.13 -2.16 -16.04
C ASP A 107 12.86 -2.97 -17.13
N GLU A 108 13.60 -2.30 -18.01
CA GLU A 108 14.47 -2.94 -19.02
C GLU A 108 15.56 -3.83 -18.39
N GLN A 109 15.93 -3.58 -17.12
CA GLN A 109 16.85 -4.40 -16.33
C GLN A 109 16.13 -5.41 -15.42
N GLY A 110 14.80 -5.55 -15.53
CA GLY A 110 13.98 -6.44 -14.72
C GLY A 110 13.71 -5.93 -13.29
N ILE A 111 13.94 -4.64 -13.02
CA ILE A 111 13.73 -4.01 -11.72
C ILE A 111 12.38 -3.29 -11.72
N ALA A 112 11.38 -3.93 -11.12
CA ALA A 112 10.04 -3.38 -11.03
C ALA A 112 9.97 -2.22 -10.01
N VAL A 113 9.75 -1.00 -10.51
CA VAL A 113 9.47 0.20 -9.69
C VAL A 113 8.14 0.83 -10.09
N ARG A 114 7.63 1.73 -9.25
CA ARG A 114 6.44 2.52 -9.56
C ARG A 114 6.84 3.99 -9.74
N VAL A 115 6.23 4.64 -10.72
CA VAL A 115 6.41 6.06 -11.02
C VAL A 115 5.08 6.79 -11.01
N GLY A 116 5.11 8.10 -10.80
CA GLY A 116 3.94 8.99 -10.76
C GLY A 116 3.65 9.54 -9.37
N HIS A 117 2.45 10.08 -9.16
CA HIS A 117 2.12 10.77 -7.91
C HIS A 117 1.73 9.86 -6.75
N HIS A 118 1.69 8.53 -6.94
CA HIS A 118 1.36 7.54 -5.90
C HIS A 118 0.08 7.87 -5.11
N CYS A 119 -0.94 8.41 -5.79
CA CYS A 119 -2.18 8.89 -5.16
C CYS A 119 -1.98 10.01 -4.11
N ALA A 120 -0.83 10.69 -4.12
CA ALA A 120 -0.39 11.69 -3.15
C ALA A 120 0.08 13.01 -3.81
N ARG A 121 -0.59 13.45 -4.89
CA ARG A 121 -0.22 14.65 -5.67
C ARG A 121 0.11 15.91 -4.85
N PRO A 122 -0.62 16.26 -3.77
CA PRO A 122 -0.26 17.41 -2.94
C PRO A 122 1.14 17.32 -2.31
N VAL A 123 1.58 16.10 -1.96
CA VAL A 123 2.94 15.87 -1.44
C VAL A 123 3.98 16.10 -2.53
N CYS A 124 3.76 15.58 -3.74
CA CYS A 124 4.64 15.81 -4.89
C CYS A 124 4.82 17.31 -5.16
N LEU A 125 3.72 18.08 -5.17
CA LEU A 125 3.76 19.54 -5.33
C LEU A 125 4.56 20.23 -4.21
N ARG A 126 4.36 19.83 -2.95
CA ARG A 126 5.09 20.40 -1.80
C ARG A 126 6.60 20.20 -1.89
N TYR A 127 7.06 19.11 -2.50
CA TYR A 127 8.48 18.77 -2.66
C TYR A 127 9.06 19.11 -4.04
N GLY A 128 8.27 19.76 -4.90
CA GLY A 128 8.69 20.17 -6.26
C GLY A 128 9.01 18.99 -7.16
N ILE A 129 8.29 17.87 -7.02
CA ILE A 129 8.49 16.64 -7.80
C ILE A 129 7.45 16.62 -8.92
N PRO A 130 7.84 16.32 -10.17
CA PRO A 130 6.92 16.20 -11.30
C PRO A 130 5.88 15.07 -11.11
#